data_AF-R7TFL3-F1
#
_entry.id   AF-R7TFL3-F1
#
_cell.length_a   1.000
_cell.length_b   1.000
_cell.length_c   1.000
_cell.angle_alpha   90.00
_cell.angle_beta   90.00
_cell.angle_gamma   90.00
#
_symmetry.space_group_name_H-M   'P 1'
#
loop_
_entity.id
_entity.type
_entity.pdbx_description
1 polymer ?
#
loop_
_entity_poly.entity_id
_entity_poly.type
_entity_poly.pdbx_seq_one_letter_code
_entity_poly.pdbx_strand_id
1 'polypeptide(L)'
;MEDRHTECLKSNRDFLCSNISLSTGLLAKLTKSGVITDEHLQKLLNIKRNDTTKAAVLEFLTEVLPRRAPEAFNLFLEALSKSAQKHIADHLKKWLGDVCSEDAGTFERLRAELQSHYKRRLASICPMPWQQDTSIYLNLTDVFVERQLKLKTNNKGDERIVTMDDLFTPQQTKEIPRRLLIEGNPGIGKSTICQTLAHEWGKQSCGRHCRTLCVHSFDLVLYFHAGDFIDEESVAHAVQKHLLPSDCRITTSELQGVIEAKNVLIIVDAFDEANAGNRTLDRLIKGDILRHKTLLITSRPNFLQNKLSLFDSKFKVEGYDKEEQLKHVERYAAHQNIASAPFESMLEEESIIDLCSNPLNLTLLCLLREEDTQLMITRTALYT
;
A
#
# COMPACT_ATOMS: atom_id res chain seq x y z
N MET A 1 24.08 11.79 -25.42
CA MET A 1 23.05 10.73 -25.43
C MET A 1 22.49 10.56 -24.02
N GLU A 2 21.20 10.29 -23.87
CA GLU A 2 20.60 9.99 -22.54
C GLU A 2 21.16 8.68 -21.94
N ASP A 3 21.20 8.60 -20.61
CA ASP A 3 21.77 7.46 -19.88
C ASP A 3 21.08 6.14 -20.24
N ARG A 4 19.74 6.15 -20.36
CA ARG A 4 18.93 4.98 -20.75
C ARG A 4 19.29 4.41 -22.13
N HIS A 5 19.64 5.27 -23.08
CA HIS A 5 20.02 4.84 -24.43
C HIS A 5 21.42 4.22 -24.40
N THR A 6 22.32 4.77 -23.57
CA THR A 6 23.66 4.21 -23.37
C THR A 6 23.59 2.83 -22.72
N GLU A 7 22.71 2.65 -21.72
CA GLU A 7 22.45 1.36 -21.07
C GLU A 7 21.83 0.34 -22.03
N CYS A 8 20.84 0.75 -22.83
CA CYS A 8 20.26 -0.08 -23.89
C CYS A 8 21.31 -0.66 -24.83
N LEU A 9 22.27 0.18 -25.27
CA LEU A 9 23.37 -0.23 -26.14
C LEU A 9 24.36 -1.18 -25.45
N LYS A 10 24.66 -0.95 -24.17
CA LYS A 10 25.56 -1.81 -23.37
C LYS A 10 24.95 -3.19 -23.14
N SER A 11 23.69 -3.24 -22.72
CA SER A 11 22.98 -4.48 -22.39
C SER A 11 22.67 -5.34 -23.62
N ASN A 12 22.51 -4.71 -24.79
CA ASN A 12 22.29 -5.42 -26.06
C ASN A 12 23.57 -5.55 -26.91
N ARG A 13 24.76 -5.27 -26.35
CA ARG A 13 26.01 -5.17 -27.12
C ARG A 13 26.31 -6.43 -27.94
N ASP A 14 26.21 -7.62 -27.36
CA ASP A 14 26.52 -8.88 -28.05
C ASP A 14 25.50 -9.21 -29.14
N PHE A 15 24.23 -8.91 -28.86
CA PHE A 15 23.14 -9.01 -29.83
C PHE A 15 23.38 -8.07 -31.01
N LEU A 16 23.69 -6.79 -30.75
CA LEU A 16 23.90 -5.77 -31.78
C LEU A 16 25.15 -6.07 -32.61
N CYS A 17 26.25 -6.49 -31.99
CA CYS A 17 27.47 -6.88 -32.70
C CYS A 17 27.26 -8.10 -33.61
N SER A 18 26.29 -8.96 -33.31
CA SER A 18 26.01 -10.17 -34.09
C SER A 18 24.96 -9.98 -35.17
N ASN A 19 24.06 -9.00 -35.01
CA ASN A 19 22.91 -8.82 -35.89
C ASN A 19 22.98 -7.55 -36.76
N ILE A 20 23.75 -6.53 -36.37
CA ILE A 20 23.90 -5.32 -37.19
C ILE A 20 24.81 -5.60 -38.38
N SER A 21 24.29 -5.30 -39.56
CA SER A 21 25.05 -5.18 -40.80
C SER A 21 25.27 -3.70 -41.14
N LEU A 22 26.53 -3.27 -41.20
CA LEU A 22 26.93 -1.96 -41.74
C LEU A 22 26.80 -1.98 -43.27
N SER A 23 25.57 -2.08 -43.75
CA SER A 23 25.23 -2.04 -45.18
C SER A 23 25.30 -0.61 -45.70
N THR A 24 25.54 -0.46 -47.00
CA THR A 24 25.55 0.86 -47.68
C THR A 24 24.25 1.62 -47.44
N GLY A 25 23.12 0.91 -47.37
CA GLY A 25 21.81 1.51 -47.10
C GLY A 25 21.63 2.03 -45.66
N LEU A 26 22.26 1.39 -44.66
CA LEU A 26 22.23 1.88 -43.28
C LEU A 26 23.18 3.09 -43.12
N LEU A 27 24.40 2.98 -43.63
CA LEU A 27 25.42 4.03 -43.51
C LEU A 27 24.97 5.33 -44.22
N ALA A 28 24.40 5.23 -45.42
CA ALA A 28 23.88 6.40 -46.14
C ALA A 28 22.76 7.12 -45.36
N LYS A 29 21.93 6.37 -44.62
CA LYS A 29 20.87 6.94 -43.78
C LYS A 29 21.42 7.61 -42.54
N LEU A 30 22.44 7.02 -41.91
CA LEU A 30 23.11 7.61 -40.75
C LEU A 30 23.89 8.88 -41.10
N THR A 31 24.49 8.94 -42.29
CA THR A 31 25.14 10.18 -42.78
C THR A 31 24.08 11.24 -43.11
N LYS A 32 23.00 10.88 -43.80
CA LYS A 32 21.90 11.80 -44.14
C LYS A 32 21.20 12.38 -42.91
N SER A 33 21.05 11.59 -41.85
CA SER A 33 20.46 12.04 -40.59
C SER A 33 21.44 12.74 -39.65
N GLY A 34 22.71 12.89 -40.04
CA GLY A 34 23.73 13.57 -39.23
C GLY A 34 24.23 12.79 -38.02
N VAL A 35 23.90 11.49 -37.91
CA VAL A 35 24.38 10.63 -36.82
C VAL A 35 25.88 10.36 -36.95
N ILE A 36 26.37 10.19 -38.19
CA ILE A 36 27.79 10.01 -38.49
C ILE A 36 28.28 11.05 -39.51
N THR A 37 29.55 11.45 -39.38
CA THR A 37 30.25 12.33 -40.34
C THR A 37 30.98 11.48 -41.37
N ASP A 38 31.43 12.09 -42.48
CA ASP A 38 32.20 11.39 -43.52
C ASP A 38 33.52 10.82 -42.98
N GLU A 39 34.15 11.48 -42.01
CA GLU A 39 35.33 10.96 -41.29
C GLU A 39 35.01 9.68 -40.52
N HIS A 40 33.88 9.63 -39.82
CA HIS A 40 33.44 8.43 -39.11
C HIS A 40 33.08 7.31 -40.08
N LEU A 41 32.47 7.65 -41.21
CA LEU A 41 32.17 6.70 -42.27
C LEU A 41 33.45 6.06 -42.81
N GLN A 42 34.48 6.84 -43.11
CA GLN A 42 35.78 6.33 -43.56
C GLN A 42 36.46 5.47 -42.48
N LYS A 43 36.40 5.87 -41.21
CA LYS A 43 36.96 5.10 -40.08
C LYS A 43 36.28 3.73 -39.97
N LEU A 44 34.95 3.68 -40.00
CA LEU A 44 34.19 2.43 -39.91
C LEU A 44 34.42 1.52 -41.12
N LEU A 45 34.55 2.08 -42.32
CA LEU A 45 34.88 1.32 -43.52
C LEU A 45 36.30 0.76 -43.48
N ASN A 46 37.25 1.50 -42.92
CA ASN A 46 38.63 1.04 -42.75
C ASN A 46 38.72 -0.13 -41.76
N ILE A 47 38.05 -0.03 -40.61
CA ILE A 47 37.96 -1.12 -39.62
C ILE A 47 37.27 -2.34 -40.24
N LYS A 48 36.21 -2.14 -41.02
CA LYS A 48 35.52 -3.23 -41.73
C LYS A 48 36.41 -3.93 -42.76
N ARG A 49 37.38 -3.23 -43.37
CA ARG A 49 38.33 -3.78 -44.35
C ARG A 49 39.50 -4.52 -43.70
N ASN A 50 39.99 -4.03 -42.56
CA ASN A 50 41.19 -4.56 -41.92
C ASN A 50 40.90 -5.60 -40.82
N ASP A 51 39.73 -5.52 -40.18
CA ASP A 51 39.32 -6.42 -39.10
C ASP A 51 38.03 -7.18 -39.47
N THR A 52 36.95 -6.95 -38.73
CA THR A 52 35.66 -7.61 -38.91
C THR A 52 34.52 -6.60 -38.87
N THR A 53 33.40 -6.95 -39.50
CA THR A 53 32.17 -6.17 -39.36
C THR A 53 31.76 -5.99 -37.89
N LYS A 54 32.03 -6.98 -37.03
CA LYS A 54 31.76 -6.89 -35.58
C LYS A 54 32.60 -5.82 -34.90
N ALA A 55 33.90 -5.72 -35.23
CA ALA A 55 34.78 -4.69 -34.69
C ALA A 55 34.33 -3.28 -35.11
N ALA A 56 33.92 -3.12 -36.37
CA ALA A 56 33.39 -1.85 -36.87
C ALA A 56 32.05 -1.48 -36.19
N VAL A 57 31.14 -2.44 -35.99
CA VAL A 57 29.90 -2.21 -35.24
C VAL A 57 30.20 -1.84 -33.80
N LEU A 58 31.16 -2.51 -33.16
CA LEU A 58 31.53 -2.23 -31.80
C LEU A 58 32.05 -0.79 -31.63
N GLU A 59 32.99 -0.38 -32.48
CA GLU A 59 33.50 1.00 -32.52
C GLU A 59 32.37 2.03 -32.69
N PHE A 60 31.41 1.73 -33.58
CA PHE A 60 30.26 2.59 -33.79
C PHE A 60 29.40 2.72 -32.51
N LEU A 61 29.13 1.62 -31.81
CA LEU A 61 28.28 1.59 -30.62
C LEU A 61 28.95 2.20 -29.38
N THR A 62 30.27 2.13 -29.25
CA THR A 62 30.99 2.60 -28.05
C THR A 62 31.58 3.99 -28.21
N GLU A 63 32.15 4.31 -29.37
CA GLU A 63 32.94 5.54 -29.56
C GLU A 63 32.20 6.59 -30.38
N VAL A 64 31.39 6.16 -31.36
CA VAL A 64 30.74 7.09 -32.30
C VAL A 64 29.37 7.51 -31.78
N LEU A 65 28.44 6.58 -31.60
CA LEU A 65 27.04 6.87 -31.30
C LEU A 65 26.85 7.57 -29.93
N PRO A 66 27.52 7.18 -28.83
CA PRO A 66 27.33 7.81 -27.51
C PRO A 66 27.81 9.26 -27.42
N ARG A 67 28.82 9.64 -28.22
CA ARG A 67 29.43 10.99 -28.24
C ARG A 67 28.64 12.00 -29.07
N ARG A 68 27.48 11.62 -29.63
CA ARG A 68 26.62 12.48 -30.45
C ARG A 68 25.52 13.16 -29.65
N ALA A 69 24.84 14.07 -30.34
CA ALA A 69 23.68 14.80 -29.85
C ALA A 69 22.61 13.84 -29.26
N PRO A 70 21.81 14.29 -28.27
CA PRO A 70 20.82 13.46 -27.59
C PRO A 70 19.87 12.70 -28.54
N GLU A 71 19.55 13.29 -29.68
CA GLU A 71 18.62 12.76 -30.69
C GLU A 71 19.25 11.65 -31.56
N ALA A 72 20.57 11.47 -31.53
CA ALA A 72 21.29 10.54 -32.39
C ALA A 72 20.84 9.08 -32.23
N PHE A 73 20.42 8.69 -31.03
CA PHE A 73 19.89 7.35 -30.77
C PHE A 73 18.53 7.11 -31.46
N ASN A 74 17.63 8.09 -31.41
CA ASN A 74 16.33 8.00 -32.08
C ASN A 74 16.49 7.99 -33.60
N LEU A 75 17.40 8.81 -34.13
CA LEU A 75 17.76 8.83 -35.55
C LEU A 75 18.43 7.51 -35.99
N PHE A 76 19.19 6.87 -35.10
CA PHE A 76 19.74 5.53 -35.32
C PHE A 76 18.62 4.46 -35.39
N LEU A 77 17.66 4.49 -34.46
CA LEU A 77 16.48 3.60 -34.52
C LEU A 77 15.66 3.81 -35.80
N GLU A 78 15.49 5.06 -36.22
CA GLU A 78 14.81 5.39 -37.47
C GLU A 78 15.58 4.88 -38.70
N ALA A 79 16.91 5.03 -38.72
CA ALA A 79 17.78 4.51 -39.77
C ALA A 79 17.69 2.98 -39.86
N LEU A 80 17.70 2.28 -38.71
CA LEU A 80 17.48 0.84 -38.64
C LEU A 80 16.08 0.46 -39.16
N SER A 81 15.03 1.15 -38.71
CA SER A 81 13.63 0.89 -39.12
C SER A 81 13.41 1.07 -40.62
N LYS A 82 14.06 2.06 -41.21
CA LYS A 82 13.97 2.35 -42.65
C LYS A 82 14.94 1.49 -43.46
N SER A 83 15.89 0.80 -42.84
CA SER A 83 16.78 -0.15 -43.52
C SER A 83 16.19 -1.57 -43.49
N ALA A 84 16.88 -2.55 -44.09
CA ALA A 84 16.50 -3.96 -44.03
C ALA A 84 16.71 -4.60 -42.63
N GLN A 85 16.84 -3.80 -41.57
CA GLN A 85 17.18 -4.21 -40.20
C GLN A 85 16.14 -3.76 -39.17
N LYS A 86 14.86 -3.68 -39.60
CA LYS A 86 13.74 -3.29 -38.74
C LYS A 86 13.62 -4.17 -37.49
N HIS A 87 13.90 -5.47 -37.59
CA HIS A 87 13.88 -6.40 -36.45
C HIS A 87 14.79 -5.97 -35.29
N ILE A 88 15.92 -5.33 -35.58
CA ILE A 88 16.84 -4.80 -34.56
C ILE A 88 16.23 -3.56 -33.89
N ALA A 89 15.63 -2.67 -34.68
CA ALA A 89 14.94 -1.50 -34.14
C ALA A 89 13.75 -1.92 -33.27
N ASP A 90 12.98 -2.92 -33.69
CA ASP A 90 11.85 -3.45 -32.94
C ASP A 90 12.32 -4.17 -31.67
N HIS A 91 13.44 -4.90 -31.70
CA HIS A 91 14.07 -5.49 -30.50
C HIS A 91 14.52 -4.41 -29.51
N LEU A 92 15.17 -3.35 -29.98
CA LEU A 92 15.61 -2.25 -29.12
C LEU A 92 14.44 -1.42 -28.59
N LYS A 93 13.41 -1.18 -29.39
CA LYS A 93 12.16 -0.52 -28.95
C LYS A 93 11.40 -1.38 -27.95
N LYS A 94 11.38 -2.71 -28.15
CA LYS A 94 10.83 -3.65 -27.19
C LYS A 94 11.65 -3.64 -25.91
N TRP A 95 12.98 -3.65 -25.97
CA TRP A 95 13.82 -3.49 -24.78
C TRP A 95 13.55 -2.17 -24.08
N LEU A 96 13.42 -1.05 -24.81
CA LEU A 96 13.10 0.25 -24.22
C LEU A 96 11.65 0.32 -23.69
N GLY A 97 10.73 -0.46 -24.24
CA GLY A 97 9.35 -0.62 -23.79
C GLY A 97 9.22 -1.53 -22.57
N ASP A 98 9.93 -2.66 -22.56
CA ASP A 98 10.05 -3.62 -21.45
C ASP A 98 10.91 -3.05 -20.30
N VAL A 99 11.82 -2.11 -20.59
CA VAL A 99 12.59 -1.32 -19.59
C VAL A 99 11.86 -0.02 -19.23
N CYS A 100 10.69 0.25 -19.82
CA CYS A 100 9.72 1.25 -19.33
C CYS A 100 8.64 0.62 -18.45
N SER A 101 9.06 -0.26 -17.55
CA SER A 101 8.40 -0.62 -16.29
C SER A 101 9.47 -1.40 -15.49
N GLU A 102 9.59 -1.38 -14.18
CA GLU A 102 8.49 -1.75 -13.30
C GLU A 102 8.58 -1.12 -11.90
N ASP A 103 9.68 -0.49 -11.46
CA ASP A 103 9.81 -0.22 -10.02
C ASP A 103 9.48 1.21 -9.54
N ALA A 104 9.61 2.22 -10.41
CA ALA A 104 9.28 3.61 -10.04
C ALA A 104 7.84 4.00 -10.43
N GLY A 105 7.42 3.75 -11.68
CA GLY A 105 6.09 4.14 -12.15
C GLY A 105 4.96 3.27 -11.58
N THR A 106 5.16 1.96 -11.48
CA THR A 106 4.15 1.05 -10.92
C THR A 106 3.98 1.25 -9.42
N PHE A 107 5.08 1.47 -8.69
CA PHE A 107 5.02 1.85 -7.28
C PHE A 107 4.20 3.13 -7.06
N GLU A 108 4.50 4.21 -7.78
CA GLU A 108 3.76 5.48 -7.61
C GLU A 108 2.29 5.36 -8.01
N ARG A 109 1.97 4.60 -9.08
CA ARG A 109 0.58 4.31 -9.46
C ARG A 109 -0.15 3.51 -8.39
N LEU A 110 0.44 2.41 -7.92
CA LEU A 110 -0.13 1.57 -6.85
C LEU A 110 -0.36 2.40 -5.59
N ARG A 111 0.65 3.19 -5.19
CA ARG A 111 0.56 4.07 -4.03
C ARG A 111 -0.57 5.08 -4.18
N ALA A 112 -0.67 5.76 -5.31
CA ALA A 112 -1.72 6.74 -5.57
C ALA A 112 -3.13 6.10 -5.54
N GLU A 113 -3.30 4.92 -6.14
CA GLU A 113 -4.57 4.18 -6.11
C GLU A 113 -4.98 3.80 -4.69
N LEU A 114 -4.06 3.24 -3.90
CA LEU A 114 -4.33 2.86 -2.51
C LEU A 114 -4.65 4.09 -1.64
N GLN A 115 -3.90 5.18 -1.77
CA GLN A 115 -4.16 6.42 -1.04
C GLN A 115 -5.53 7.02 -1.41
N SER A 116 -5.87 7.03 -2.70
CA SER A 116 -7.19 7.44 -3.19
C SER A 116 -8.30 6.53 -2.67
N HIS A 117 -8.07 5.22 -2.63
CA HIS A 117 -9.01 4.24 -2.10
C HIS A 117 -9.27 4.49 -0.61
N TYR A 118 -8.23 4.55 0.24
CA TYR A 118 -8.39 4.73 1.68
C TYR A 118 -8.97 6.08 2.07
N LYS A 119 -8.59 7.16 1.35
CA LYS A 119 -9.17 8.47 1.57
C LYS A 119 -10.68 8.51 1.29
N ARG A 120 -11.16 7.73 0.31
CA ARG A 120 -12.59 7.71 -0.07
C ARG A 120 -13.41 6.68 0.70
N ARG A 121 -12.89 5.45 0.86
CA ARG A 121 -13.64 4.30 1.38
C ARG A 121 -13.55 4.17 2.90
N LEU A 122 -12.48 4.66 3.51
CA LEU A 122 -12.25 4.56 4.96
C LEU A 122 -12.48 5.89 5.69
N ALA A 123 -13.09 6.88 5.04
CA ALA A 123 -13.43 8.15 5.68
C ALA A 123 -14.64 8.05 6.62
N SER A 124 -15.41 6.96 6.53
CA SER A 124 -16.61 6.76 7.34
C SER A 124 -16.65 5.36 7.94
N ILE A 125 -17.17 5.26 9.15
CA ILE A 125 -17.54 4.02 9.82
C ILE A 125 -19.04 3.79 9.60
N CYS A 126 -19.41 2.55 9.28
CA CYS A 126 -20.79 2.09 9.38
C CYS A 126 -20.91 1.18 10.61
N PRO A 127 -21.51 1.63 11.73
CA PRO A 127 -21.63 0.81 12.94
C PRO A 127 -22.51 -0.43 12.75
N MET A 128 -23.47 -0.36 11.83
CA MET A 128 -24.48 -1.41 11.56
C MET A 128 -24.55 -1.75 10.07
N PRO A 129 -23.50 -2.37 9.49
CA PRO A 129 -23.47 -2.69 8.05
C PRO A 129 -24.55 -3.69 7.61
N TRP A 130 -25.18 -4.39 8.55
CA TRP A 130 -26.30 -5.31 8.28
C TRP A 130 -27.65 -4.61 8.11
N GLN A 131 -27.79 -3.33 8.47
CA GLN A 131 -29.02 -2.57 8.25
C GLN A 131 -28.98 -1.84 6.91
N GLN A 132 -29.61 -2.47 5.92
CA GLN A 132 -29.60 -2.01 4.52
C GLN A 132 -30.44 -0.74 4.29
N ASP A 133 -31.50 -0.53 5.08
CA ASP A 133 -32.45 0.57 4.90
C ASP A 133 -32.09 1.83 5.72
N THR A 134 -31.12 1.75 6.64
CA THR A 134 -30.79 2.80 7.61
C THR A 134 -29.28 2.87 7.86
N SER A 135 -28.49 2.79 6.78
CA SER A 135 -27.03 2.87 6.89
C SER A 135 -26.59 4.25 7.37
N ILE A 136 -26.36 4.36 8.69
CA ILE A 136 -25.77 5.53 9.32
C ILE A 136 -24.26 5.48 9.10
N TYR A 137 -23.73 6.53 8.50
CA TYR A 137 -22.30 6.70 8.27
C TYR A 137 -21.77 7.77 9.21
N LEU A 138 -20.87 7.39 10.10
CA LEU A 138 -20.16 8.33 10.98
C LEU A 138 -18.82 8.64 10.36
N ASN A 139 -18.45 9.91 10.24
CA ASN A 139 -17.12 10.25 9.73
C ASN A 139 -16.05 9.76 10.73
N LEU A 140 -15.13 8.93 10.23
CA LEU A 140 -14.07 8.32 11.03
C LEU A 140 -13.26 9.37 11.77
N THR A 141 -12.87 10.48 11.14
CA THR A 141 -12.03 11.49 11.80
C THR A 141 -12.76 12.22 12.93
N ASP A 142 -14.07 12.36 12.80
CA ASP A 142 -14.88 13.12 13.72
C ASP A 142 -15.13 12.29 14.98
N VAL A 143 -15.56 11.03 14.80
CA VAL A 143 -15.98 10.16 15.91
C VAL A 143 -14.87 9.28 16.49
N PHE A 144 -13.68 9.21 15.86
CA PHE A 144 -12.59 8.37 16.36
C PHE A 144 -12.08 8.84 17.72
N VAL A 145 -12.06 7.94 18.69
CA VAL A 145 -11.40 8.12 19.98
C VAL A 145 -10.13 7.28 19.98
N GLU A 146 -8.99 7.95 20.21
CA GLU A 146 -7.71 7.25 20.32
C GLU A 146 -7.78 6.21 21.45
N ARG A 147 -7.39 4.98 21.13
CA ARG A 147 -7.50 3.84 22.05
C ARG A 147 -6.18 3.61 22.76
N GLN A 148 -6.24 3.43 24.08
CA GLN A 148 -5.13 2.86 24.83
C GLN A 148 -5.02 1.35 24.53
N LEU A 149 -3.81 0.91 24.20
CA LEU A 149 -3.47 -0.48 23.94
C LEU A 149 -2.64 -1.02 25.11
N LYS A 150 -2.92 -2.25 25.52
CA LYS A 150 -2.07 -2.94 26.50
C LYS A 150 -1.11 -3.87 25.80
N LEU A 151 0.18 -3.58 25.91
CA LEU A 151 1.23 -4.45 25.40
C LEU A 151 1.45 -5.63 26.37
N LYS A 152 1.23 -6.86 25.88
CA LYS A 152 1.54 -8.10 26.60
C LYS A 152 3.04 -8.38 26.51
N THR A 153 3.75 -8.25 27.62
CA THR A 153 5.16 -8.66 27.71
C THR A 153 5.31 -10.15 28.04
N ASN A 154 6.48 -10.72 27.80
CA ASN A 154 6.77 -12.13 28.11
C ASN A 154 6.86 -12.41 29.62
N ASN A 155 7.02 -11.38 30.44
CA ASN A 155 7.00 -11.50 31.89
C ASN A 155 5.54 -11.47 32.37
N LYS A 156 5.10 -12.53 33.05
CA LYS A 156 3.75 -12.62 33.61
C LYS A 156 3.49 -11.42 34.54
N GLY A 157 2.61 -10.52 34.10
CA GLY A 157 2.06 -9.44 34.94
C GLY A 157 2.49 -8.01 34.59
N ASP A 158 3.42 -7.80 33.65
CA ASP A 158 3.85 -6.46 33.27
C ASP A 158 3.13 -6.02 31.97
N GLU A 159 1.96 -5.37 32.14
CA GLU A 159 1.18 -4.78 31.05
C GLU A 159 1.54 -3.30 30.93
N ARG A 160 2.13 -2.90 29.81
CA ARG A 160 2.42 -1.49 29.53
C ARG A 160 1.31 -0.89 28.67
N ILE A 161 0.82 0.28 29.07
CA ILE A 161 -0.09 1.09 28.25
C ILE A 161 0.72 1.78 27.16
N VAL A 162 0.28 1.63 25.92
CA VAL A 162 0.88 2.20 24.70
C VAL A 162 -0.22 2.74 23.79
N THR A 163 0.12 3.65 22.89
CA THR A 163 -0.84 4.18 21.90
C THR A 163 -0.64 3.54 20.52
N MET A 164 -1.42 3.97 19.52
CA MET A 164 -1.22 3.50 18.15
C MET A 164 0.13 3.92 17.57
N ASP A 165 0.66 5.07 17.99
CA ASP A 165 1.96 5.59 17.53
C ASP A 165 3.13 4.70 17.97
N ASP A 166 2.94 3.93 19.04
CA ASP A 166 3.95 3.02 19.58
C ASP A 166 3.92 1.64 18.91
N LEU A 167 2.90 1.33 18.08
CA LEU A 167 2.70 -0.02 17.53
C LEU A 167 3.94 -0.58 16.82
N PHE A 168 4.60 0.26 16.03
CA PHE A 168 5.76 -0.15 15.23
C PHE A 168 7.10 0.12 15.91
N THR A 169 7.08 0.67 17.13
CA THR A 169 8.31 0.98 17.87
C THR A 169 8.94 -0.31 18.41
N PRO A 170 10.29 -0.44 18.34
CA PRO A 170 10.99 -1.56 18.97
C PRO A 170 10.68 -1.60 20.46
N GLN A 171 10.24 -2.76 20.94
CA GLN A 171 9.87 -2.97 22.34
C GLN A 171 11.08 -3.47 23.14
N GLN A 172 11.08 -4.74 23.52
CA GLN A 172 12.15 -5.33 24.34
C GLN A 172 13.39 -5.70 23.52
N THR A 173 13.19 -6.12 22.27
CA THR A 173 14.27 -6.35 21.31
C THR A 173 14.57 -5.02 20.62
N LYS A 174 15.85 -4.70 20.38
CA LYS A 174 16.25 -3.50 19.62
C LYS A 174 15.79 -3.53 18.14
N GLU A 175 15.09 -4.58 17.73
CA GLU A 175 14.63 -4.82 16.36
C GLU A 175 13.18 -4.35 16.17
N ILE A 176 12.88 -3.90 14.96
CA ILE A 176 11.53 -3.47 14.57
C ILE A 176 10.62 -4.71 14.50
N PRO A 177 9.47 -4.73 15.20
CA PRO A 177 8.55 -5.86 15.17
C PRO A 177 7.99 -6.07 13.76
N ARG A 178 7.99 -7.32 13.28
CA ARG A 178 7.49 -7.71 11.96
C ARG A 178 6.17 -8.46 12.03
N ARG A 179 5.84 -9.06 13.17
CA ARG A 179 4.57 -9.76 13.40
C ARG A 179 3.88 -9.16 14.61
N LEU A 180 2.81 -8.40 14.36
CA LEU A 180 2.03 -7.69 15.37
C LEU A 180 0.64 -8.30 15.45
N LEU A 181 0.13 -8.50 16.67
CA LEU A 181 -1.22 -8.98 16.93
C LEU A 181 -1.95 -8.00 17.83
N ILE A 182 -3.16 -7.59 17.45
CA ILE A 182 -4.10 -6.86 18.30
C ILE A 182 -5.28 -7.79 18.62
N GLU A 183 -5.41 -8.17 19.89
CA GLU A 183 -6.56 -8.93 20.39
C GLU A 183 -7.55 -8.03 21.11
N GLY A 184 -8.82 -8.42 21.12
CA GLY A 184 -9.84 -7.70 21.87
C GLY A 184 -11.23 -8.25 21.62
N ASN A 185 -12.15 -7.96 22.54
CA ASN A 185 -13.52 -8.44 22.46
C ASN A 185 -14.27 -7.89 21.23
N PRO A 186 -15.40 -8.50 20.82
CA PRO A 186 -16.25 -7.95 19.75
C PRO A 186 -16.69 -6.51 20.06
N GLY A 187 -16.83 -5.66 19.03
CA GLY A 187 -17.27 -4.27 19.18
C GLY A 187 -16.24 -3.30 19.80
N ILE A 188 -15.06 -3.79 20.20
CA ILE A 188 -14.07 -2.98 20.94
C ILE A 188 -13.28 -1.96 20.09
N GLY A 189 -13.49 -1.94 18.78
CA GLY A 189 -12.84 -1.00 17.86
C GLY A 189 -11.56 -1.50 17.17
N LYS A 190 -11.30 -2.82 17.12
CA LYS A 190 -10.13 -3.38 16.40
C LYS A 190 -10.10 -3.00 14.92
N SER A 191 -11.23 -3.20 14.22
CA SER A 191 -11.38 -2.81 12.81
C SER A 191 -11.22 -1.31 12.62
N THR A 192 -11.77 -0.51 13.54
CA THR A 192 -11.61 0.95 13.55
C THR A 192 -10.14 1.37 13.66
N ILE A 193 -9.33 0.69 14.47
CA ILE A 193 -7.87 0.92 14.54
C ILE A 193 -7.21 0.65 13.18
N CYS A 194 -7.49 -0.50 12.55
CA CYS A 194 -6.93 -0.85 11.25
C CYS A 194 -7.32 0.14 10.15
N GLN A 195 -8.60 0.52 10.11
CA GLN A 195 -9.12 1.50 9.16
C GLN A 195 -8.48 2.87 9.37
N THR A 196 -8.30 3.28 10.64
CA THR A 196 -7.62 4.54 11.00
C THR A 196 -6.18 4.55 10.52
N LEU A 197 -5.42 3.46 10.74
CA LEU A 197 -4.05 3.35 10.24
C LEU A 197 -3.97 3.50 8.72
N ALA A 198 -4.82 2.78 7.97
CA ALA A 198 -4.85 2.85 6.51
C ALA A 198 -5.30 4.23 5.99
N HIS A 199 -6.31 4.83 6.63
CA HIS A 199 -6.81 6.16 6.31
C HIS A 199 -5.76 7.25 6.56
N GLU A 200 -5.08 7.22 7.71
CA GLU A 200 -4.01 8.16 8.06
C GLU A 200 -2.83 8.03 7.11
N TRP A 201 -2.40 6.82 6.74
CA TRP A 201 -1.38 6.62 5.71
C TRP A 201 -1.80 7.23 4.36
N GLY A 202 -3.09 7.14 4.01
CA GLY A 202 -3.70 7.78 2.84
C GLY A 202 -3.54 9.30 2.77
N LYS A 203 -3.40 9.98 3.91
CA LYS A 203 -3.23 11.45 3.99
C LYS A 203 -1.80 11.95 3.74
N GLN A 204 -0.87 11.05 3.40
CA GLN A 204 0.52 11.34 2.98
C GLN A 204 1.45 11.98 4.01
N SER A 205 0.97 12.59 5.11
CA SER A 205 1.83 12.98 6.24
C SER A 205 1.05 13.22 7.54
N CYS A 206 1.68 12.86 8.66
CA CYS A 206 1.34 13.23 10.04
C CYS A 206 1.71 14.70 10.41
N GLY A 207 2.13 15.52 9.44
CA GLY A 207 2.77 16.81 9.71
C GLY A 207 4.06 16.68 10.56
N ARG A 208 4.20 17.49 11.62
CA ARG A 208 5.36 17.50 12.54
C ARG A 208 5.38 16.36 13.57
N HIS A 209 4.44 15.42 13.52
CA HIS A 209 4.25 14.36 14.53
C HIS A 209 4.94 13.02 14.21
N CYS A 210 5.56 12.85 13.03
CA CYS A 210 6.36 11.64 12.70
C CYS A 210 7.75 11.68 13.32
N ARG A 211 7.85 11.91 14.63
CA ARG A 211 9.13 11.84 15.36
C ARG A 211 9.53 10.40 15.68
N THR A 212 8.57 9.47 15.62
CA THR A 212 8.71 8.03 15.89
C THR A 212 8.31 7.19 14.68
N LEU A 213 8.54 5.88 14.75
CA LEU A 213 8.18 4.92 13.71
C LEU A 213 6.65 4.77 13.66
N CYS A 214 5.99 5.56 12.80
CA CYS A 214 4.54 5.55 12.61
C CYS A 214 4.14 4.93 11.26
N VAL A 215 2.85 4.91 10.94
CA VAL A 215 2.31 4.33 9.70
C VAL A 215 2.87 4.96 8.43
N HIS A 216 3.27 6.25 8.45
CA HIS A 216 3.88 6.93 7.29
C HIS A 216 5.33 6.50 7.01
N SER A 217 5.93 5.68 7.88
CA SER A 217 7.26 5.08 7.65
C SER A 217 7.23 3.95 6.61
N PHE A 218 6.03 3.49 6.23
CA PHE A 218 5.83 2.45 5.22
C PHE A 218 5.62 3.07 3.85
N ASP A 219 6.31 2.51 2.86
CA ASP A 219 6.16 2.86 1.44
C ASP A 219 4.74 2.52 0.95
N LEU A 220 4.18 1.40 1.44
CA LEU A 220 2.82 0.92 1.15
C LEU A 220 2.14 0.39 2.41
N VAL A 221 0.84 0.64 2.52
CA VAL A 221 -0.06 -0.03 3.47
C VAL A 221 -1.09 -0.82 2.66
N LEU A 222 -1.19 -2.12 2.93
CA LEU A 222 -2.16 -3.02 2.32
C LEU A 222 -3.14 -3.48 3.40
N TYR A 223 -4.34 -2.92 3.40
CA TYR A 223 -5.41 -3.26 4.32
C TYR A 223 -6.36 -4.30 3.70
N PHE A 224 -6.51 -5.44 4.36
CA PHE A 224 -7.38 -6.54 3.97
C PHE A 224 -8.29 -6.96 5.11
N HIS A 225 -9.49 -7.43 4.78
CA HIS A 225 -10.24 -8.33 5.66
C HIS A 225 -9.64 -9.75 5.53
N ALA A 226 -9.64 -10.55 6.60
CA ALA A 226 -9.09 -11.91 6.54
C ALA A 226 -9.78 -12.79 5.48
N GLY A 227 -11.06 -12.53 5.22
CA GLY A 227 -11.83 -13.19 4.15
C GLY A 227 -11.29 -12.91 2.75
N ASP A 228 -10.55 -11.83 2.54
CA ASP A 228 -9.98 -11.47 1.23
C ASP A 228 -8.86 -12.44 0.81
N PHE A 229 -8.32 -13.23 1.74
CA PHE A 229 -7.31 -14.25 1.45
C PHE A 229 -7.88 -15.62 1.08
N ILE A 230 -9.22 -15.78 1.13
CA ILE A 230 -9.87 -17.05 0.78
C ILE A 230 -9.64 -17.31 -0.71
N ASP A 231 -9.09 -18.49 -1.00
CA ASP A 231 -8.73 -18.95 -2.35
C ASP A 231 -7.68 -18.07 -3.07
N GLU A 232 -6.95 -17.22 -2.34
CA GLU A 232 -5.88 -16.41 -2.91
C GLU A 232 -4.51 -17.10 -2.81
N GLU A 233 -3.80 -17.17 -3.94
CA GLU A 233 -2.49 -17.84 -4.02
C GLU A 233 -1.32 -16.99 -3.50
N SER A 234 -1.47 -15.66 -3.48
CA SER A 234 -0.44 -14.73 -3.04
C SER A 234 -1.02 -13.39 -2.57
N VAL A 235 -0.20 -12.60 -1.86
CA VAL A 235 -0.57 -11.22 -1.48
C VAL A 235 -0.77 -10.34 -2.72
N ALA A 236 0.04 -10.52 -3.75
CA ALA A 236 -0.09 -9.77 -5.01
C ALA A 236 -1.45 -10.02 -5.69
N HIS A 237 -1.92 -11.27 -5.68
CA HIS A 237 -3.26 -11.61 -6.20
C HIS A 237 -4.37 -10.94 -5.37
N ALA A 238 -4.26 -11.00 -4.03
CA ALA A 238 -5.21 -10.34 -3.14
C ALA A 238 -5.25 -8.81 -3.36
N VAL A 239 -4.09 -8.16 -3.55
CA VAL A 239 -4.02 -6.72 -3.88
C VAL A 239 -4.77 -6.44 -5.18
N GLN A 240 -4.49 -7.20 -6.24
CA GLN A 240 -5.10 -7.00 -7.55
C GLN A 240 -6.62 -7.14 -7.51
N LYS A 241 -7.13 -8.14 -6.78
CA LYS A 241 -8.55 -8.48 -6.75
C LYS A 241 -9.38 -7.61 -5.81
N HIS A 242 -8.83 -7.26 -4.64
CA HIS A 242 -9.61 -6.65 -3.56
C HIS A 242 -9.29 -5.18 -3.31
N LEU A 243 -8.09 -4.72 -3.65
CA LEU A 243 -7.67 -3.33 -3.38
C LEU A 243 -7.68 -2.44 -4.61
N LEU A 244 -7.49 -3.01 -5.80
CA LEU A 244 -7.41 -2.27 -7.05
C LEU A 244 -8.72 -2.32 -7.84
N PRO A 245 -9.05 -1.25 -8.59
CA PRO A 245 -10.12 -1.30 -9.60
C PRO A 245 -9.87 -2.39 -10.65
N SER A 246 -10.94 -2.98 -11.19
CA SER A 246 -10.85 -4.03 -12.21
C SER A 246 -10.23 -3.57 -13.53
N ASP A 247 -10.21 -2.27 -13.80
CA ASP A 247 -9.59 -1.63 -14.95
C ASP A 247 -8.15 -1.13 -14.68
N CYS A 248 -7.62 -1.37 -13.48
CA CYS A 248 -6.25 -1.04 -13.14
C CYS A 248 -5.27 -1.95 -13.92
N ARG A 249 -4.41 -1.35 -14.75
CA ARG A 249 -3.47 -2.07 -15.62
C ARG A 249 -2.17 -2.48 -14.92
N ILE A 250 -2.24 -2.90 -13.66
CA ILE A 250 -1.08 -3.40 -12.92
C ILE A 250 -1.16 -4.92 -12.87
N THR A 251 -0.11 -5.59 -13.35
CA THR A 251 -0.03 -7.04 -13.38
C THR A 251 0.37 -7.61 -12.01
N THR A 252 0.04 -8.88 -11.76
CA THR A 252 0.39 -9.58 -10.51
C THR A 252 1.90 -9.68 -10.32
N SER A 253 2.68 -9.82 -11.39
CA SER A 253 4.16 -9.83 -11.34
C SER A 253 4.73 -8.47 -10.92
N GLU A 254 4.20 -7.38 -11.46
CA GLU A 254 4.60 -6.02 -11.05
C GLU A 254 4.25 -5.77 -9.58
N LEU A 255 3.05 -6.17 -9.13
CA LEU A 255 2.68 -6.07 -7.72
C LEU A 255 3.63 -6.86 -6.83
N GLN A 256 3.99 -8.07 -7.23
CA GLN A 256 4.93 -8.89 -6.49
C GLN A 256 6.31 -8.21 -6.39
N GLY A 257 6.84 -7.69 -7.50
CA GLY A 257 8.10 -6.94 -7.50
C GLY A 257 8.07 -5.74 -6.55
N VAL A 258 7.02 -4.93 -6.60
CA VAL A 258 6.86 -3.76 -5.71
C VAL A 258 6.75 -4.18 -4.24
N ILE A 259 5.95 -5.22 -3.94
CA ILE A 259 5.79 -5.72 -2.56
C ILE A 259 7.13 -6.25 -2.02
N GLU A 260 7.92 -6.92 -2.84
CA GLU A 260 9.24 -7.45 -2.48
C GLU A 260 10.29 -6.33 -2.30
N ALA A 261 10.26 -5.29 -3.14
CA ALA A 261 11.24 -4.20 -3.12
C ALA A 261 11.00 -3.16 -2.01
N LYS A 262 9.74 -2.87 -1.64
CA LYS A 262 9.37 -1.73 -0.79
C LYS A 262 9.13 -2.10 0.68
N ASN A 263 9.19 -1.13 1.59
CA ASN A 263 8.80 -1.31 2.98
C ASN A 263 7.26 -1.34 3.11
N VAL A 264 6.67 -2.53 3.17
CA VAL A 264 5.21 -2.73 3.17
C VAL A 264 4.69 -3.13 4.55
N LEU A 265 3.61 -2.47 4.98
CA LEU A 265 2.74 -2.90 6.08
C LEU A 265 1.53 -3.63 5.50
N ILE A 266 1.33 -4.88 5.93
CA ILE A 266 0.14 -5.68 5.60
C ILE A 266 -0.74 -5.71 6.84
N ILE A 267 -1.94 -5.16 6.74
CA ILE A 267 -2.95 -5.18 7.80
C ILE A 267 -4.00 -6.22 7.42
N VAL A 268 -4.23 -7.20 8.28
CA VAL A 268 -5.27 -8.22 8.10
C VAL A 268 -6.25 -8.13 9.27
N ASP A 269 -7.42 -7.59 8.99
CA ASP A 269 -8.48 -7.38 9.95
C ASP A 269 -9.36 -8.62 10.11
N ALA A 270 -9.89 -8.82 11.32
CA ALA A 270 -10.87 -9.86 11.66
C ALA A 270 -10.44 -11.29 11.30
N PHE A 271 -9.23 -11.70 11.70
CA PHE A 271 -8.71 -13.06 11.48
C PHE A 271 -9.70 -14.15 11.96
N ASP A 272 -10.44 -13.90 13.04
CA ASP A 272 -11.40 -14.86 13.58
C ASP A 272 -12.55 -15.17 12.62
N GLU A 273 -12.89 -14.27 11.70
CA GLU A 273 -13.99 -14.43 10.74
C GLU A 273 -13.60 -15.30 9.53
N ALA A 274 -12.30 -15.48 9.28
CA ALA A 274 -11.78 -16.31 8.18
C ALA A 274 -10.51 -17.07 8.60
N ASN A 275 -10.54 -17.74 9.76
CA ASN A 275 -9.37 -18.44 10.29
C ASN A 275 -9.10 -19.81 9.61
N ALA A 276 -10.09 -20.36 8.89
CA ALA A 276 -10.03 -21.66 8.25
C ALA A 276 -9.80 -21.54 6.73
N GLY A 277 -9.06 -22.49 6.14
CA GLY A 277 -8.82 -22.52 4.69
C GLY A 277 -7.81 -21.50 4.14
N ASN A 278 -7.39 -20.52 4.95
CA ASN A 278 -6.49 -19.44 4.53
C ASN A 278 -5.00 -19.82 4.57
N ARG A 279 -4.54 -20.63 3.60
CA ARG A 279 -3.14 -21.08 3.49
C ARG A 279 -2.15 -19.93 3.33
N THR A 280 -2.48 -18.92 2.53
CA THR A 280 -1.61 -17.76 2.28
C THR A 280 -1.41 -16.93 3.56
N LEU A 281 -2.48 -16.71 4.32
CA LEU A 281 -2.42 -16.03 5.61
C LEU A 281 -1.62 -16.81 6.65
N ASP A 282 -1.78 -18.13 6.70
CA ASP A 282 -0.98 -18.99 7.58
C ASP A 282 0.53 -18.90 7.29
N ARG A 283 0.90 -18.88 5.99
CA ARG A 283 2.29 -18.69 5.54
C ARG A 283 2.83 -17.30 5.87
N LEU A 284 1.99 -16.26 5.78
CA LEU A 284 2.36 -14.89 6.20
C LEU A 284 2.67 -14.84 7.70
N ILE A 285 1.79 -15.41 8.53
CA ILE A 285 1.95 -15.46 10.00
C ILE A 285 3.25 -16.20 10.36
N LYS A 286 3.49 -17.36 9.75
CA LYS A 286 4.72 -18.16 9.98
C LYS A 286 6.00 -17.51 9.46
N GLY A 287 5.90 -16.52 8.57
CA GLY A 287 7.06 -15.95 7.89
C GLY A 287 7.64 -16.86 6.80
N ASP A 288 6.84 -17.80 6.30
CA ASP A 288 7.22 -18.61 5.13
C ASP A 288 7.32 -17.74 3.87
N ILE A 289 6.49 -16.69 3.80
CA ILE A 289 6.50 -15.65 2.78
C ILE A 289 6.52 -14.26 3.43
N LEU A 290 7.13 -13.29 2.75
CA LEU A 290 7.19 -11.89 3.18
C LEU A 290 7.65 -11.72 4.65
N ARG A 291 8.62 -12.53 5.10
CA ARG A 291 9.13 -12.53 6.48
C ARG A 291 9.71 -11.19 6.94
N HIS A 292 10.26 -10.42 6.02
CA HIS A 292 10.86 -9.12 6.29
C HIS A 292 9.85 -7.95 6.20
N LYS A 293 8.62 -8.21 5.76
CA LYS A 293 7.53 -7.22 5.72
C LYS A 293 6.80 -7.21 7.06
N THR A 294 6.22 -6.07 7.41
CA THR A 294 5.47 -5.93 8.67
C THR A 294 4.04 -6.40 8.45
N LEU A 295 3.56 -7.28 9.33
CA LEU A 295 2.21 -7.84 9.31
C LEU A 295 1.53 -7.50 10.63
N LEU A 296 0.40 -6.80 10.54
CA LEU A 296 -0.49 -6.51 11.66
C LEU A 296 -1.77 -7.32 11.51
N ILE A 297 -2.10 -8.12 12.50
CA ILE A 297 -3.33 -8.93 12.52
C ILE A 297 -4.22 -8.48 13.66
N THR A 298 -5.52 -8.40 13.42
CA THR A 298 -6.52 -8.30 14.50
C THR A 298 -7.29 -9.59 14.62
N SER A 299 -7.67 -9.94 15.85
CA SER A 299 -8.55 -11.09 16.09
C SER A 299 -9.27 -10.98 17.43
N ARG A 300 -10.36 -11.74 17.59
CA ARG A 300 -10.86 -12.09 18.92
C ARG A 300 -9.82 -12.92 19.69
N PRO A 301 -9.82 -12.86 21.03
CA PRO A 301 -9.00 -13.76 21.83
C PRO A 301 -9.27 -15.23 21.47
N ASN A 302 -8.25 -16.06 21.64
CA ASN A 302 -8.30 -17.51 21.49
C ASN A 302 -8.18 -18.11 20.08
N PHE A 303 -8.31 -17.32 19.01
CA PHE A 303 -8.23 -17.82 17.63
C PHE A 303 -6.79 -18.08 17.15
N LEU A 304 -5.79 -17.43 17.76
CA LEU A 304 -4.38 -17.54 17.41
C LEU A 304 -3.52 -18.16 18.52
N GLN A 305 -4.12 -18.83 19.51
CA GLN A 305 -3.40 -19.36 20.69
C GLN A 305 -2.20 -20.23 20.33
N ASN A 306 -2.38 -21.12 19.35
CA ASN A 306 -1.34 -22.04 18.89
C ASN A 306 -0.22 -21.34 18.08
N LYS A 307 -0.38 -20.05 17.79
CA LYS A 307 0.52 -19.23 16.97
C LYS A 307 1.04 -18.00 17.70
N LEU A 308 0.71 -17.80 18.99
CA LEU A 308 1.11 -16.61 19.75
C LEU A 308 2.62 -16.43 19.89
N SER A 309 3.41 -17.51 19.79
CA SER A 309 4.86 -17.47 19.81
C SER A 309 5.48 -16.90 18.52
N LEU A 310 4.71 -16.81 17.43
CA LEU A 310 5.15 -16.26 16.14
C LEU A 310 5.03 -14.73 16.06
N PHE A 311 4.40 -14.10 17.06
CA PHE A 311 4.21 -12.66 17.10
C PHE A 311 5.25 -11.99 17.99
N ASP A 312 5.95 -11.01 17.41
CA ASP A 312 6.97 -10.20 18.08
C ASP A 312 6.35 -9.24 19.11
N SER A 313 5.14 -8.74 18.82
CA SER A 313 4.41 -7.82 19.69
C SER A 313 2.92 -8.15 19.71
N LYS A 314 2.35 -8.16 20.92
CA LYS A 314 0.97 -8.54 21.19
C LYS A 314 0.30 -7.45 22.00
N PHE A 315 -0.75 -6.87 21.45
CA PHE A 315 -1.51 -5.79 22.04
C PHE A 315 -2.91 -6.29 22.37
N LYS A 316 -3.49 -5.76 23.45
CA LYS A 316 -4.88 -5.98 23.82
C LYS A 316 -5.61 -4.65 23.85
N VAL A 317 -6.73 -4.58 23.16
CA VAL A 317 -7.67 -3.45 23.25
C VAL A 317 -8.67 -3.76 24.36
N GLU A 318 -8.78 -2.88 25.34
CA GLU A 318 -9.77 -2.97 26.41
C GLU A 318 -10.98 -2.08 26.14
N GLY A 319 -11.94 -2.06 27.07
CA GLY A 319 -13.09 -1.15 26.99
C GLY A 319 -12.70 0.31 27.13
N TYR A 320 -13.62 1.21 26.82
CA TYR A 320 -13.44 2.62 27.12
C TYR A 320 -13.35 2.85 28.63
N ASP A 321 -12.33 3.57 29.06
CA ASP A 321 -12.35 4.21 30.37
C ASP A 321 -13.36 5.37 30.39
N LYS A 322 -13.55 6.00 31.56
CA LYS A 322 -14.52 7.09 31.70
C LYS A 322 -14.20 8.32 30.85
N GLU A 323 -12.92 8.61 30.62
CA GLU A 323 -12.50 9.74 29.79
C GLU A 323 -12.76 9.46 28.32
N GLU A 324 -12.47 8.24 27.87
CA GLU A 324 -12.74 7.79 26.50
C GLU A 324 -14.25 7.70 26.22
N GLN A 325 -15.06 7.28 27.20
CA GLN A 325 -16.54 7.31 27.11
C GLN A 325 -17.06 8.73 26.88
N LEU A 326 -16.60 9.69 27.68
CA LEU A 326 -17.00 11.09 27.56
C LEU A 326 -16.60 11.67 26.19
N LYS A 327 -15.35 11.47 25.77
CA LYS A 327 -14.87 11.92 24.46
C LYS A 327 -15.68 11.33 23.31
N HIS A 328 -16.10 10.07 23.42
CA HIS A 328 -16.91 9.43 22.39
C HIS A 328 -18.26 10.12 22.22
N VAL A 329 -18.97 10.37 23.32
CA VAL A 329 -20.30 11.01 23.26
C VAL A 329 -20.23 12.47 22.82
N GLU A 330 -19.20 13.21 23.25
CA GLU A 330 -18.95 14.58 22.80
C GLU A 330 -18.68 14.65 21.29
N ARG A 331 -17.82 13.76 20.78
CA ARG A 331 -17.50 13.67 19.36
C ARG A 331 -18.69 13.23 18.52
N TYR A 332 -19.47 12.27 19.02
CA TYR A 332 -20.71 11.85 18.38
C TYR A 332 -21.68 13.02 18.25
N ALA A 333 -21.95 13.72 19.35
CA ALA A 333 -22.86 14.87 19.38
C ALA A 333 -22.39 16.01 18.47
N ALA A 334 -21.08 16.31 18.46
CA ALA A 334 -20.49 17.29 17.57
C ALA A 334 -20.65 16.89 16.10
N HIS A 335 -20.44 15.62 15.76
CA HIS A 335 -20.62 15.10 14.40
C HIS A 335 -22.08 15.23 13.92
N GLN A 336 -23.03 14.93 14.81
CA GLN A 336 -24.47 15.08 14.53
C GLN A 336 -24.98 16.53 14.66
N ASN A 337 -24.13 17.46 15.09
CA ASN A 337 -24.47 18.86 15.35
C ASN A 337 -25.63 19.03 16.36
N ILE A 338 -25.58 18.26 17.45
CA ILE A 338 -26.54 18.27 18.56
C ILE A 338 -25.84 18.48 19.90
N ALA A 339 -26.60 18.77 20.96
CA ALA A 339 -26.05 18.97 22.30
C ALA A 339 -25.52 17.64 22.89
N SER A 340 -24.37 17.67 23.55
CA SER A 340 -23.74 16.49 24.17
C SER A 340 -24.39 16.08 25.49
N ALA A 341 -25.00 17.04 26.21
CA ALA A 341 -25.55 16.84 27.56
C ALA A 341 -26.47 15.60 27.73
N PRO A 342 -27.40 15.28 26.81
CA PRO A 342 -28.24 14.08 26.92
C PRO A 342 -27.45 12.76 26.88
N PHE A 343 -26.33 12.74 26.14
CA PHE A 343 -25.46 11.57 26.03
C PHE A 343 -24.47 11.48 27.18
N GLU A 344 -24.05 12.62 27.73
CA GLU A 344 -23.21 12.67 28.94
C GLU A 344 -23.99 12.14 30.15
N SER A 345 -25.23 12.58 30.37
CA SER A 345 -26.08 12.07 31.45
C SER A 345 -26.35 10.57 31.34
N MET A 346 -26.38 10.05 30.11
CA MET A 346 -26.58 8.62 29.84
C MET A 346 -25.42 7.77 30.37
N LEU A 347 -24.20 8.31 30.48
CA LEU A 347 -23.03 7.59 31.01
C LEU A 347 -23.09 7.33 32.53
N GLU A 348 -24.02 7.98 33.23
CA GLU A 348 -24.26 7.84 34.67
C GLU A 348 -25.41 6.87 35.00
N GLU A 349 -26.17 6.42 33.99
CA GLU A 349 -27.29 5.50 34.17
C GLU A 349 -26.82 4.09 34.55
N GLU A 350 -27.11 3.64 35.77
CA GLU A 350 -26.70 2.32 36.30
C GLU A 350 -27.15 1.14 35.41
N SER A 351 -28.26 1.28 34.68
CA SER A 351 -28.81 0.24 33.82
C SER A 351 -27.97 -0.06 32.57
N ILE A 352 -27.13 0.88 32.13
CA ILE A 352 -26.39 0.80 30.86
C ILE A 352 -24.90 1.08 31.00
N ILE A 353 -24.42 1.48 32.18
CA ILE A 353 -23.01 1.83 32.45
C ILE A 353 -22.01 0.74 32.02
N ASP A 354 -22.39 -0.54 32.18
CA ASP A 354 -21.57 -1.69 31.77
C ASP A 354 -21.43 -1.80 30.25
N LEU A 355 -22.43 -1.33 29.49
CA LEU A 355 -22.43 -1.33 28.04
C LEU A 355 -21.59 -0.19 27.46
N CYS A 356 -21.52 0.96 28.15
CA CYS A 356 -20.78 2.14 27.72
C CYS A 356 -19.28 1.89 27.53
N SER A 357 -18.73 0.86 28.18
CA SER A 357 -17.33 0.47 28.01
C SER A 357 -17.05 -0.13 26.62
N ASN A 358 -18.05 -0.57 25.87
CA ASN A 358 -17.88 -1.09 24.52
C ASN A 358 -18.21 0.02 23.48
N PRO A 359 -17.26 0.44 22.63
CA PRO A 359 -17.46 1.50 21.64
C PRO A 359 -18.66 1.29 20.72
N LEU A 360 -18.88 0.06 20.23
CA LEU A 360 -20.03 -0.25 19.39
C LEU A 360 -21.33 -0.06 20.17
N ASN A 361 -21.43 -0.63 21.37
CA ASN A 361 -22.61 -0.48 22.20
C ASN A 361 -22.88 0.99 22.54
N LEU A 362 -21.84 1.76 22.86
CA LEU A 362 -21.98 3.18 23.18
C LEU A 362 -22.49 3.97 21.96
N THR A 363 -22.01 3.65 20.75
CA THR A 363 -22.53 4.26 19.52
C THR A 363 -24.01 3.93 19.32
N LEU A 364 -24.41 2.67 19.55
CA LEU A 364 -25.82 2.25 19.46
C LEU A 364 -26.70 2.96 20.50
N LEU A 365 -26.21 3.13 21.72
CA LEU A 365 -26.92 3.87 22.77
C LEU A 365 -27.09 5.34 22.39
N CYS A 366 -26.07 5.98 21.79
CA CYS A 366 -26.18 7.34 21.30
C CYS A 366 -27.26 7.46 20.21
N LEU A 367 -27.30 6.51 19.28
CA LEU A 367 -28.33 6.47 18.24
C LEU A 367 -29.75 6.34 18.82
N LEU A 368 -29.95 5.42 19.76
CA LEU A 368 -31.24 5.24 20.42
C LEU A 368 -31.67 6.49 21.21
N ARG A 369 -30.73 7.13 21.91
CA ARG A 369 -31.00 8.36 22.67
C ARG A 369 -31.32 9.55 21.75
N GLU A 370 -30.67 9.62 20.60
CA GLU A 370 -30.98 10.60 19.57
C GLU A 370 -32.42 10.43 19.06
N GLU A 371 -32.84 9.20 18.73
CA GLU A 371 -34.22 8.92 18.32
C GLU A 371 -35.24 9.29 19.41
N ASP A 372 -34.99 8.94 20.67
CA ASP A 372 -35.85 9.30 21.80
C ASP A 372 -36.02 10.81 21.95
N THR A 373 -34.91 11.57 21.87
CA THR A 373 -34.94 13.03 21.98
C THR A 373 -35.67 13.67 20.80
N GLN A 374 -35.49 13.16 19.59
CA GLN A 374 -36.24 13.61 18.42
C GLN A 374 -37.75 13.33 18.59
N LEU A 375 -38.13 12.11 19.00
CA LEU A 375 -39.53 11.75 19.26
C LEU A 375 -40.17 12.64 20.34
N MET A 376 -39.44 12.96 21.40
CA MET A 376 -39.89 13.89 22.44
C MET A 376 -40.16 15.29 21.86
N ILE A 377 -39.25 15.82 21.04
CA ILE A 377 -39.40 17.13 20.38
C ILE A 377 -40.63 17.14 19.44
N THR A 378 -40.82 16.10 18.63
CA THR A 378 -41.95 16.01 17.70
C THR A 378 -43.28 15.92 18.43
N ARG A 379 -43.33 15.18 19.56
CA ARG A 379 -44.50 15.13 20.43
C ARG A 379 -44.78 16.50 21.05
N THR A 380 -43.76 17.20 21.56
CA THR A 380 -43.95 18.55 22.10
C THR A 380 -44.44 19.53 21.04
N ALA A 381 -43.93 19.45 19.81
CA ALA A 381 -44.37 20.28 18.68
C ALA A 381 -45.80 19.99 18.20
N LEU A 382 -46.35 18.79 18.47
CA LEU A 382 -47.76 18.45 18.20
C LEU A 382 -48.74 19.09 19.20
N TYR A 383 -48.26 19.51 20.37
CA TYR A 383 -49.07 20.12 21.43
C TYR A 383 -48.87 21.64 21.56
N THR A 384 -48.11 22.25 20.66
CA THR A 384 -47.90 23.70 20.53
C THR A 384 -48.41 24.18 19.19
#